data_AF-A0A9X8VDN3-F1
#
_entry.id   AF-A0A9X8VDN3-F1
#
_cell.length_a   1.000
_cell.length_b   1.000
_cell.length_c   1.000
_cell.angle_alpha   90.00
_cell.angle_beta   90.00
_cell.angle_gamma   90.00
#
_symmetry.space_group_name_H-M   'P 1'
#
loop_
_entity.id
_entity.type
_entity.pdbx_description
1 polymer ?
#
loop_
_entity_poly.entity_id
_entity_poly.type
_entity_poly.pdbx_seq_one_letter_code
_entity_poly.pdbx_strand_id
1 'polypeptide(L)' 'MEAWKVNLISVWLGCFFTGLAMSQILPFLPLYVEQLGVSDHQSLSLWSGLVFSGTFLVSAVVSPLWGSLADR' A
#
# COMPACT_ATOMS: atom_id res chain seq x y z
N MET A 1 28.42 6.36 16.05
CA MET A 1 26.99 6.16 16.35
C MET A 1 26.78 4.66 16.49
N GLU A 2 26.08 4.19 17.51
CA GLU A 2 25.80 2.75 17.70
C GLU A 2 25.07 2.17 16.47
N ALA A 3 25.39 0.93 16.08
CA ALA A 3 24.83 0.29 14.87
C ALA A 3 23.29 0.24 14.88
N TRP A 4 22.67 0.02 16.04
CA TRP A 4 21.21 0.00 16.17
C TRP A 4 20.57 1.35 15.84
N LYS A 5 21.26 2.49 16.10
CA LYS A 5 20.75 3.83 15.79
C LYS A 5 20.70 4.08 14.29
N VAL A 6 21.73 3.60 13.56
CA VAL A 6 21.78 3.70 12.10
C VAL A 6 20.67 2.84 11.48
N ASN A 7 20.53 1.59 11.92
CA ASN A 7 19.46 0.71 11.46
C ASN A 7 18.07 1.30 11.73
N LEU A 8 17.87 1.87 12.92
CA LEU A 8 16.61 2.51 13.29
C LEU A 8 16.27 3.67 12.36
N ILE A 9 17.24 4.55 12.06
CA ILE A 9 17.03 5.68 11.13
C ILE A 9 16.72 5.17 9.71
N SER A 10 17.43 4.13 9.24
CA SER A 10 17.18 3.53 7.92
C SER A 10 15.77 2.93 7.82
N VAL A 11 15.34 2.15 8.82
CA VAL A 11 13.99 1.56 8.85
C VAL A 11 12.93 2.65 8.98
N TRP A 12 13.17 3.66 9.81
CA TRP A 12 12.24 4.78 10.00
C TRP A 12 11.99 5.53 8.69
N LEU A 13 13.05 5.84 7.92
CA LEU A 13 12.91 6.48 6.61
C LEU A 13 12.13 5.60 5.64
N GLY A 14 12.42 4.29 5.58
CA GLY A 14 11.66 3.36 4.75
C GLY A 14 10.18 3.32 5.11
N CYS A 15 9.85 3.29 6.40
CA CYS A 15 8.48 3.30 6.88
C CYS A 15 7.77 4.63 6.54
N PHE A 16 8.46 5.76 6.68
CA PHE A 16 7.95 7.08 6.32
C PHE A 16 7.58 7.17 4.83
N PHE A 17 8.47 6.76 3.92
CA PHE A 17 8.17 6.77 2.48
C PHE A 17 7.05 5.80 2.11
N THR A 18 6.99 4.65 2.77
CA THR A 18 5.89 3.69 2.58
C THR A 18 4.55 4.28 3.00
N GLY A 19 4.50 4.95 4.17
CA GLY A 19 3.29 5.64 4.64
C GLY A 19 2.86 6.80 3.73
N LEU A 20 3.82 7.57 3.20
CA LEU A 20 3.56 8.61 2.22
C LEU A 20 2.94 8.04 0.95
N ALA A 21 3.53 6.98 0.37
CA ALA A 21 3.02 6.36 -0.84
C ALA A 21 1.57 5.86 -0.67
N MET A 22 1.29 5.17 0.45
CA MET A 22 -0.06 4.67 0.76
C MET A 22 -1.08 5.81 0.90
N SER A 23 -0.68 6.93 1.50
CA SER A 23 -1.57 8.10 1.68
C SER A 23 -1.89 8.81 0.36
N GLN A 24 -0.99 8.76 -0.64
CA GLN A 24 -1.20 9.38 -1.94
C GLN A 24 -2.06 8.52 -2.88
N ILE A 25 -2.02 7.19 -2.77
CA ILE A 25 -2.76 6.31 -3.69
C ILE A 25 -4.28 6.52 -3.59
N LEU A 26 -4.81 6.66 -2.37
CA LEU A 26 -6.25 6.76 -2.09
C LEU A 26 -6.99 7.84 -2.91
N PRO A 27 -6.55 9.11 -2.96
CA PRO A 27 -7.24 10.15 -3.74
C PRO A 27 -7.07 10.01 -5.26
N PHE A 28 -5.99 9.41 -5.75
CA PHE A 28 -5.70 9.33 -7.19
C PHE A 28 -6.21 8.06 -7.86
N LEU A 29 -6.50 7.02 -7.09
CA LEU A 29 -6.95 5.74 -7.63
C LEU A 29 -8.26 5.86 -8.43
N PRO A 30 -9.32 6.56 -7.95
CA PRO A 30 -10.54 6.76 -8.75
C PRO A 30 -10.29 7.54 -10.04
N LEU A 31 -9.43 8.56 -10.01
CA LEU A 31 -9.01 9.33 -11.20
C LEU A 31 -8.32 8.44 -12.24
N TYR A 32 -7.48 7.50 -11.79
CA TYR A 32 -6.85 6.55 -12.69
C TYR A 32 -7.85 5.56 -13.29
N VAL A 33 -8.81 5.06 -12.49
CA VAL A 33 -9.89 4.18 -12.98
C VAL A 33 -10.76 4.90 -14.01
N GLU A 34 -10.99 6.20 -13.84
CA GLU A 34 -11.69 7.03 -14.83
C GLU A 34 -10.93 7.11 -16.16
N GLN A 35 -9.61 7.31 -16.10
CA GLN A 35 -8.74 7.31 -17.29
C GLN A 35 -8.73 5.97 -18.04
N LEU A 36 -9.03 4.86 -17.36
CA LEU A 36 -9.19 3.54 -17.99
C LEU A 36 -10.52 3.37 -18.74
N GLY A 37 -11.40 4.38 -18.73
CA GLY A 37 -12.67 4.40 -19.47
C GLY A 37 -13.91 4.10 -18.62
N VAL A 38 -13.77 4.00 -17.29
CA VAL A 38 -14.92 3.87 -16.37
C VAL A 38 -15.43 5.27 -16.02
N SER A 39 -16.46 5.74 -16.73
CA SER A 39 -16.96 7.12 -16.55
C SER A 39 -18.18 7.23 -15.63
N ASP A 40 -18.87 6.13 -15.35
CA ASP A 40 -20.04 6.11 -14.47
C ASP A 40 -19.64 6.21 -12.99
N HIS A 41 -20.29 7.09 -12.24
CA HIS A 41 -19.92 7.40 -10.84
C HIS A 41 -20.06 6.18 -9.91
N GLN A 42 -21.11 5.38 -10.09
CA GLN A 42 -21.32 4.18 -9.29
C GLN A 42 -20.25 3.13 -9.61
N SER A 43 -19.97 2.94 -10.90
CA SER A 43 -18.94 2.02 -11.39
C SER A 43 -17.53 2.43 -10.93
N LEU A 44 -17.21 3.73 -10.92
CA LEU A 44 -15.95 4.27 -10.43
C LEU A 44 -15.72 3.93 -8.97
N SER A 45 -16.72 4.15 -8.11
CA SER A 45 -16.63 3.82 -6.68
C SER A 45 -16.43 2.31 -6.48
N LEU A 46 -17.16 1.49 -7.22
CA LEU A 46 -17.13 0.02 -7.11
C LEU A 46 -15.77 -0.55 -7.54
N TRP A 47 -15.27 -0.15 -8.72
CA TRP A 47 -13.97 -0.58 -9.22
C TRP A 47 -12.82 -0.07 -8.35
N SER A 48 -12.89 1.19 -7.90
CA SER A 48 -11.89 1.75 -7.00
C SER A 48 -11.83 0.99 -5.66
N GLY A 49 -12.99 0.69 -5.09
CA GLY A 49 -13.10 -0.10 -3.87
C GLY A 49 -12.58 -1.53 -4.05
N LEU A 50 -12.90 -2.19 -5.16
CA LEU A 50 -12.40 -3.53 -5.48
C LEU A 50 -10.87 -3.56 -5.61
N VAL A 51 -10.28 -2.65 -6.39
CA VAL A 51 -8.82 -2.57 -6.55
C VAL A 51 -8.15 -2.29 -5.21
N PHE A 52 -8.68 -1.36 -4.41
CA PHE A 52 -8.15 -1.07 -3.09
C PHE A 52 -8.21 -2.28 -2.15
N SER A 53 -9.34 -2.98 -2.11
CA SER A 53 -9.53 -4.19 -1.29
C SER A 53 -8.58 -5.33 -1.70
N GLY A 54 -8.26 -5.43 -3.00
CA GLY A 54 -7.29 -6.40 -3.52
C GLY A 54 -5.92 -6.28 -2.84
N THR A 55 -5.48 -5.06 -2.52
CA THR A 55 -4.23 -4.82 -1.78
C THR A 55 -4.25 -5.48 -0.40
N PHE A 56 -5.38 -5.40 0.32
CA PHE A 56 -5.52 -6.05 1.64
C PHE A 56 -5.62 -7.56 1.55
N LEU A 57 -6.28 -8.09 0.51
CA LEU A 57 -6.32 -9.53 0.28
C LEU A 57 -4.91 -10.09 0.01
N VAL A 58 -4.13 -9.43 -0.85
CA VAL A 58 -2.73 -9.80 -1.10
C VAL A 58 -1.93 -9.70 0.20
N SER A 59 -2.08 -8.62 0.96
CA SER A 59 -1.41 -8.46 2.25
C SER A 59 -1.79 -9.57 3.25
N ALA A 60 -3.05 -9.99 3.30
CA ALA A 60 -3.50 -11.07 4.17
C ALA A 60 -2.85 -12.42 3.83
N VAL A 61 -2.62 -12.69 2.54
CA VAL A 61 -1.96 -13.92 2.08
C VAL A 61 -0.44 -13.85 2.23
N VAL A 62 0.15 -12.67 1.99
CA VAL A 62 1.60 -12.47 1.95
C VAL A 62 2.20 -12.19 3.33
N SER A 63 1.43 -11.62 4.25
CA SER A 63 1.90 -11.28 5.61
C SER A 63 2.39 -12.47 6.45
N PRO A 64 1.77 -13.67 6.42
CA PRO A 64 2.30 -14.83 7.17
C PRO A 64 3.64 -15.29 6.60
N LEU A 65 3.82 -15.16 5.27
CA LEU A 65 5.04 -15.57 4.58
C LEU A 65 6.23 -14.69 4.99
N TRP A 66 6.03 -13.37 5.02
CA TRP A 66 7.04 -12.43 5.48
C TRP A 66 7.28 -12.49 6.98
N GLY A 67 6.24 -12.71 7.79
CA GLY A 67 6.37 -12.91 9.24
C GLY A 67 7.27 -14.11 9.54
N SER A 68 7.00 -15.25 8.91
CA SER A 68 7.83 -16.45 9.06
C SER A 68 9.28 -16.25 8.58
N LEU A 69 9.52 -15.39 7.59
CA LEU A 69 10.87 -15.09 7.10
C LEU A 69 11.62 -14.13 8.04
N ALA A 70 10.91 -13.20 8.68
CA ALA A 70 11.49 -12.26 9.63
C ALA A 70 11.84 -12.91 10.98
N ASP A 71 11.12 -13.97 11.36
CA ASP A 71 11.38 -14.73 12.58
C ASP A 71 12.57 -15.71 12.45
N ARG A 72 13.08 -15.97 11.24
CA ARG A 72 14.27 -16.80 10.99
C ARG A 72 15.55 -15.98 10.89
#